data_AF-A0A077X0F4-F1
#
_entry.id   AF-A0A077X0F4-F1
#
_cell.length_a   1.000
_cell.length_b   1.000
_cell.length_c   1.000
_cell.angle_alpha   90.00
_cell.angle_beta   90.00
_cell.angle_gamma   90.00
#
_symmetry.space_group_name_H-M   'P 1'
#
loop_
_entity.id
_entity.type
_entity.pdbx_description
1 polymer ?
#
loop_
_entity_poly.entity_id
_entity_poly.type
_entity_poly.pdbx_seq_one_letter_code
_entity_poly.pdbx_strand_id
1 'polypeptide(L)'
;MTTFDGQVREYPVIAIDRFKPRPGVKYYFLTHAHADHTHGLEKSQFRGELHCSEITAKLLLNKKIRQKHPFAYLRYSMITHVEMEEFILHTTEYGKLTITFLPANHCPGAIMILIQGCNGTVLHTGDMRAEPSFVNDSLSILESLKIRHLYMDTTFCSQQFDNFITKDKAIELLIDLIQTSPRDQHFYLDFWMYGHEELWFAIAQTFDTKIHVSPERYQLYCAIQSDYSDILTLDTNVRFHSCRWQSPCCQLANKTTCIYPKPVTDPGMRLYENEEFLLRSDLPRNTQLDRYLVLPFSMHSSLSEIVGFIKFIRPSRLTATVAHGKWNQVEYIRNLLSLHSADVFSSDNHSSSSSSSNDSNTSLRIESSDETNTTQETCLFSDENDPVAPIVSFQPTTKYDRAAAKFRQRYSKRKTIHISTQETLTWYGSSIEELAVSTHNAVKEQDMNSSLESLQLVSGYNKKAKTKGHTSTPPIIICID
;
A
#
# COMPACT_ATOMS: atom_id res chain seq x y z
N MET A 1 -6.54 -8.51 -10.07
CA MET A 1 -5.70 -9.74 -10.00
C MET A 1 -4.42 -9.46 -10.75
N THR A 2 -3.28 -9.50 -10.06
CA THR A 2 -1.96 -9.30 -10.68
C THR A 2 -1.68 -10.33 -11.80
N THR A 3 -1.13 -9.84 -12.91
CA THR A 3 -0.54 -10.60 -14.02
C THR A 3 0.92 -10.93 -13.80
N PHE A 4 1.58 -10.31 -12.83
CA PHE A 4 2.93 -10.69 -12.43
C PHE A 4 2.90 -12.06 -11.74
N ASP A 5 3.78 -12.94 -12.20
CA ASP A 5 3.88 -14.30 -11.70
C ASP A 5 4.79 -14.40 -10.46
N GLY A 6 5.41 -13.27 -10.08
CA GLY A 6 6.21 -13.08 -8.88
C GLY A 6 7.71 -13.10 -9.10
N GLN A 7 8.20 -13.61 -10.24
CA GLN A 7 9.63 -13.83 -10.45
C GLN A 7 10.28 -12.67 -11.21
N VAL A 8 11.31 -12.06 -10.61
CA VAL A 8 12.14 -11.04 -11.25
C VAL A 8 12.94 -11.67 -12.38
N ARG A 9 12.89 -11.12 -13.60
CA ARG A 9 13.46 -11.78 -14.80
C ARG A 9 14.98 -11.64 -14.86
N GLU A 10 15.52 -10.54 -14.35
CA GLU A 10 16.95 -10.26 -14.23
C GLU A 10 17.59 -11.10 -13.11
N TYR A 11 16.82 -11.41 -12.05
CA TYR A 11 17.24 -12.17 -10.88
C TYR A 11 16.25 -13.29 -10.50
N PRO A 12 16.10 -14.36 -11.32
CA PRO A 12 15.16 -15.47 -11.11
C PRO A 12 15.18 -16.17 -9.74
N VAL A 13 16.24 -16.00 -8.94
CA VAL A 13 16.33 -16.48 -7.55
C VAL A 13 15.46 -15.69 -6.57
N ILE A 14 14.92 -14.53 -6.99
CA ILE A 14 14.06 -13.64 -6.22
C ILE A 14 12.60 -13.82 -6.66
N ALA A 15 11.70 -13.99 -5.68
CA ALA A 15 10.26 -13.86 -5.86
C ALA A 15 9.68 -12.74 -4.98
N ILE A 16 8.69 -12.03 -5.51
CA ILE A 16 7.99 -10.92 -4.86
C ILE A 16 6.47 -11.22 -4.90
N ASP A 17 5.78 -11.08 -3.76
CA ASP A 17 4.33 -11.19 -3.59
C ASP A 17 3.69 -12.53 -4.07
N ARG A 18 4.51 -13.58 -4.21
CA ARG A 18 4.09 -14.91 -4.68
C ARG A 18 4.92 -15.99 -3.98
N PHE A 19 4.27 -16.73 -3.07
CA PHE A 19 4.95 -17.63 -2.13
C PHE A 19 4.65 -19.11 -2.36
N LYS A 20 4.04 -19.46 -3.49
CA LYS A 20 4.00 -20.85 -3.95
C LYS A 20 5.44 -21.29 -4.30
N PRO A 21 5.91 -22.45 -3.82
CA PRO A 21 7.25 -22.95 -4.15
C PRO A 21 7.48 -23.03 -5.66
N ARG A 22 8.66 -22.57 -6.10
CA ARG A 22 9.12 -22.61 -7.49
C ARG A 22 10.58 -23.07 -7.54
N PRO A 23 10.98 -23.91 -8.50
CA PRO A 23 12.39 -24.27 -8.69
C PRO A 23 13.26 -23.02 -8.89
N GLY A 24 14.45 -23.01 -8.27
CA GLY A 24 15.43 -21.92 -8.38
C GLY A 24 15.17 -20.68 -7.52
N VAL A 25 13.94 -20.46 -7.02
CA VAL A 25 13.67 -19.32 -6.11
C VAL A 25 14.23 -19.62 -4.72
N LYS A 26 15.06 -18.70 -4.21
CA LYS A 26 15.72 -18.77 -2.90
C LYS A 26 15.24 -17.68 -1.95
N TYR A 27 14.99 -16.48 -2.46
CA TYR A 27 14.68 -15.29 -1.67
C TYR A 27 13.27 -14.80 -1.96
N TYR A 28 12.51 -14.49 -0.91
CA TYR A 28 11.10 -14.11 -1.02
C TYR A 28 10.89 -12.74 -0.37
N PHE A 29 10.26 -11.83 -1.09
CA PHE A 29 9.95 -10.49 -0.64
C PHE A 29 8.44 -10.26 -0.64
N LEU A 30 7.94 -9.48 0.31
CA LEU A 30 6.54 -9.07 0.39
C LEU A 30 6.46 -7.55 0.49
N THR A 31 5.80 -6.94 -0.49
CA THR A 31 5.68 -5.48 -0.59
C THR A 31 4.75 -4.91 0.47
N HIS A 32 3.62 -5.56 0.74
CA HIS A 32 2.62 -5.11 1.71
C HIS A 32 1.65 -6.24 2.15
N ALA A 33 0.80 -5.97 3.16
CA ALA A 33 0.02 -7.01 3.86
C ALA A 33 -1.42 -7.27 3.32
N HIS A 34 -1.71 -6.99 2.05
CA HIS A 34 -3.02 -7.31 1.43
C HIS A 34 -3.10 -8.76 0.95
N ALA A 35 -4.32 -9.30 0.89
CA ALA A 35 -4.56 -10.74 0.81
C ALA A 35 -4.20 -11.38 -0.55
N ASP A 36 -4.28 -10.62 -1.64
CA ASP A 36 -3.89 -11.08 -2.97
C ASP A 36 -2.39 -11.01 -3.24
N HIS A 37 -1.63 -10.34 -2.37
CA HIS A 37 -0.17 -10.33 -2.34
C HIS A 37 0.39 -11.40 -1.39
N THR A 38 -0.33 -11.82 -0.34
CA THR A 38 0.15 -12.87 0.59
C THR A 38 0.04 -14.31 0.05
N HIS A 39 -0.53 -14.52 -1.13
CA HIS A 39 -0.96 -15.84 -1.61
C HIS A 39 0.13 -16.91 -1.59
N GLY A 40 -0.07 -17.92 -0.74
CA GLY A 40 0.86 -19.01 -0.45
C GLY A 40 1.38 -19.00 0.99
N LEU A 41 1.35 -17.84 1.66
CA LEU A 41 1.75 -17.70 3.07
C LEU A 41 0.66 -18.14 4.05
N GLU A 42 -0.60 -18.27 3.62
CA GLU A 42 -1.71 -18.68 4.48
C GLU A 42 -1.61 -20.16 4.91
N LYS A 43 -0.75 -20.94 4.23
CA LYS A 43 -0.50 -22.35 4.50
C LYS A 43 0.89 -22.53 5.09
N SER A 44 0.99 -23.31 6.17
CA SER A 44 2.24 -23.66 6.87
C SER A 44 3.19 -24.58 6.08
N GLN A 45 3.20 -24.46 4.75
CA GLN A 45 4.06 -25.16 3.80
C GLN A 45 5.22 -24.27 3.32
N PHE A 46 5.12 -22.94 3.45
CA PHE A 46 6.24 -22.04 3.19
C PHE A 46 7.39 -22.29 4.19
N ARG A 47 8.63 -22.24 3.70
CA ARG A 47 9.87 -22.55 4.44
C ARG A 47 11.03 -21.60 4.13
N GLY A 48 10.82 -20.60 3.28
CA GLY A 48 11.85 -19.62 2.93
C GLY A 48 11.95 -18.50 3.97
N GLU A 49 12.99 -17.67 3.83
CA GLU A 49 13.07 -16.38 4.52
C GLU A 49 12.20 -15.36 3.78
N LEU A 50 11.45 -14.57 4.53
CA LEU A 50 10.48 -13.58 4.03
C LEU A 50 10.93 -12.17 4.38
N HIS A 51 11.39 -11.44 3.37
CA HIS A 51 11.88 -10.07 3.48
C HIS A 51 10.71 -9.09 3.31
N CYS A 52 10.46 -8.22 4.30
CA CYS A 52 9.43 -7.19 4.21
C CYS A 52 9.71 -6.02 5.16
N SER A 53 8.90 -4.96 5.13
CA SER A 53 9.00 -3.88 6.14
C SER A 53 8.59 -4.38 7.54
N GLU A 54 9.11 -3.74 8.58
CA GLU A 54 8.75 -4.01 9.98
C GLU A 54 7.22 -3.93 10.22
N ILE A 55 6.56 -2.96 9.59
CA ILE A 55 5.12 -2.75 9.70
C ILE A 55 4.34 -3.86 8.99
N THR A 56 4.77 -4.29 7.79
CA THR A 56 4.17 -5.44 7.08
C THR A 56 4.31 -6.74 7.88
N ALA A 57 5.47 -6.99 8.51
CA ALA A 57 5.64 -8.13 9.42
C ALA A 57 4.66 -8.09 10.61
N LYS A 58 4.54 -6.95 11.28
CA LYS A 58 3.61 -6.76 12.42
C LYS A 58 2.14 -6.91 11.99
N LEU A 59 1.75 -6.35 10.84
CA LEU A 59 0.42 -6.50 10.24
C LEU A 59 0.06 -7.98 10.05
N LEU A 60 0.96 -8.76 9.45
CA LEU A 60 0.76 -10.19 9.17
C LEU A 60 0.64 -11.04 10.44
N LEU A 61 1.62 -10.93 11.34
CA LEU A 61 1.67 -11.77 12.55
C LEU A 61 0.46 -11.55 13.46
N ASN A 62 -0.07 -10.33 13.51
CA ASN A 62 -1.26 -9.98 14.30
C ASN A 62 -2.59 -10.16 13.55
N LYS A 63 -2.58 -10.49 12.24
CA LYS A 63 -3.80 -10.68 11.43
C LYS A 63 -4.58 -11.90 11.91
N LYS A 64 -5.80 -11.66 12.41
CA LYS A 64 -6.76 -12.71 12.78
C LYS A 64 -7.76 -12.97 11.65
N ILE A 65 -7.84 -14.23 11.20
CA ILE A 65 -8.85 -14.71 10.23
C ILE A 65 -9.63 -15.83 10.91
N ARG A 66 -10.95 -15.65 11.10
CA ARG A 66 -11.84 -16.63 11.76
C ARG A 66 -11.28 -17.13 13.11
N GLN A 67 -10.79 -16.18 13.93
CA GLN A 67 -10.09 -16.38 15.21
C GLN A 67 -8.78 -17.21 15.16
N LYS A 68 -8.21 -17.45 13.96
CA LYS A 68 -6.89 -18.06 13.77
C LYS A 68 -5.85 -17.01 13.37
N HIS A 69 -4.58 -17.27 13.69
CA HIS A 69 -3.43 -16.50 13.23
C HIS A 69 -2.70 -17.27 12.11
N PRO A 70 -3.15 -17.19 10.83
CA PRO A 70 -2.61 -18.01 9.75
C PRO A 70 -1.11 -17.78 9.49
N PHE A 71 -0.60 -16.59 9.80
CA PHE A 71 0.79 -16.21 9.55
C PHE A 71 1.72 -16.40 10.76
N ALA A 72 1.23 -16.87 11.93
CA ALA A 72 2.03 -16.95 13.15
C ALA A 72 3.29 -17.82 13.02
N TYR A 73 3.26 -18.83 12.14
CA TYR A 73 4.40 -19.71 11.89
C TYR A 73 5.59 -19.01 11.20
N LEU A 74 5.37 -17.85 10.57
CA LEU A 74 6.40 -17.06 9.90
C LEU A 74 7.27 -16.25 10.87
N ARG A 75 6.93 -16.19 12.17
CA ARG A 75 7.61 -15.33 13.16
C ARG A 75 9.13 -15.50 13.19
N TYR A 76 9.62 -16.71 12.94
CA TYR A 76 11.05 -17.04 12.96
C TYR A 76 11.72 -17.02 11.57
N SER A 77 10.97 -16.75 10.51
CA SER A 77 11.46 -16.69 9.12
C SER A 77 11.23 -15.33 8.46
N MET A 78 10.76 -14.33 9.20
CA MET A 78 10.63 -12.95 8.72
C MET A 78 11.95 -12.18 8.94
N ILE A 79 12.43 -11.53 7.88
CA ILE A 79 13.54 -10.57 7.93
C ILE A 79 12.94 -9.19 7.67
N THR A 80 12.95 -8.34 8.68
CA THR A 80 12.37 -6.99 8.61
C THR A 80 13.40 -5.97 8.14
N HIS A 81 13.03 -5.16 7.17
CA HIS A 81 13.89 -4.13 6.59
C HIS A 81 13.40 -2.72 6.91
N VAL A 82 14.28 -1.78 6.65
CA VAL A 82 14.11 -0.34 6.85
C VAL A 82 13.98 0.35 5.50
N GLU A 83 13.06 1.30 5.40
CA GLU A 83 12.95 2.16 4.22
C GLU A 83 14.20 3.04 4.08
N MET A 84 14.69 3.20 2.86
CA MET A 84 15.92 3.93 2.47
C MET A 84 17.25 3.33 2.96
N GLU A 85 17.27 2.20 3.68
CA GLU A 85 18.50 1.46 3.99
C GLU A 85 18.82 0.41 2.91
N GLU A 86 20.11 0.23 2.60
CA GLU A 86 20.60 -0.80 1.70
C GLU A 86 20.77 -2.14 2.42
N PHE A 87 20.10 -3.18 1.92
CA PHE A 87 20.32 -4.57 2.27
C PHE A 87 21.21 -5.26 1.22
N ILE A 88 22.37 -5.78 1.64
CA ILE A 88 23.28 -6.51 0.76
C ILE A 88 22.96 -8.00 0.75
N LEU A 89 22.57 -8.51 -0.40
CA LEU A 89 22.26 -9.92 -0.62
C LEU A 89 23.36 -10.60 -1.44
N HIS A 90 24.07 -11.54 -0.82
CA HIS A 90 25.07 -12.36 -1.51
C HIS A 90 24.42 -13.61 -2.09
N THR A 91 24.47 -13.73 -3.42
CA THR A 91 23.88 -14.84 -4.19
C THR A 91 24.97 -15.66 -4.88
N THR A 92 24.74 -16.97 -5.03
CA THR A 92 25.64 -17.86 -5.77
C THR A 92 25.61 -17.63 -7.29
N GLU A 93 24.48 -17.15 -7.82
CA GLU A 93 24.21 -17.01 -9.26
C GLU A 93 24.55 -15.61 -9.81
N TYR A 94 24.41 -14.56 -9.00
CA TYR A 94 24.52 -13.15 -9.43
C TYR A 94 25.51 -12.34 -8.57
N GLY A 95 26.25 -12.99 -7.67
CA GLY A 95 27.18 -12.32 -6.77
C GLY A 95 26.46 -11.38 -5.79
N LYS A 96 27.02 -10.18 -5.59
CA LYS A 96 26.45 -9.14 -4.73
C LYS A 96 25.26 -8.47 -5.43
N LEU A 97 24.09 -8.50 -4.78
CA LEU A 97 22.96 -7.63 -5.07
C LEU A 97 22.82 -6.60 -3.95
N THR A 98 22.62 -5.33 -4.28
CA THR A 98 22.15 -4.30 -3.34
C THR A 98 20.64 -4.19 -3.50
N ILE A 99 19.90 -4.26 -2.39
CA ILE A 99 18.44 -4.13 -2.37
C ILE A 99 18.07 -2.96 -1.48
N THR A 100 17.32 -2.00 -2.01
CA THR A 100 16.87 -0.81 -1.26
C THR A 100 15.35 -0.79 -1.24
N PHE A 101 14.78 -0.60 -0.05
CA PHE A 101 13.33 -0.53 0.13
C PHE A 101 12.89 0.93 0.13
N LEU A 102 11.96 1.27 -0.75
CA LEU A 102 11.45 2.64 -0.89
C LEU A 102 9.97 2.66 -0.47
N PRO A 103 9.44 3.76 0.09
CA PRO A 103 8.01 3.86 0.38
C PRO A 103 7.17 3.72 -0.90
N ALA A 104 5.93 3.22 -0.79
CA ALA A 104 5.02 3.07 -1.95
C ALA A 104 3.77 3.98 -1.93
N ASN A 105 3.54 4.76 -0.86
CA ASN A 105 2.35 5.62 -0.67
C ASN A 105 0.99 4.88 -0.77
N HIS A 106 0.99 3.55 -0.59
CA HIS A 106 -0.18 2.69 -0.77
C HIS A 106 -0.92 2.40 0.54
N CYS A 107 -0.31 1.64 1.45
CA CYS A 107 -0.82 1.39 2.81
C CYS A 107 0.33 1.32 3.84
N PRO A 108 0.07 1.26 5.17
CA PRO A 108 1.13 1.23 6.18
C PRO A 108 2.14 0.10 5.95
N GLY A 109 3.42 0.46 5.87
CA GLY A 109 4.51 -0.47 5.58
C GLY A 109 4.59 -0.98 4.14
N ALA A 110 3.83 -0.41 3.20
CA ALA A 110 3.92 -0.75 1.78
C ALA A 110 5.21 -0.18 1.17
N ILE A 111 6.00 -1.08 0.59
CA ILE A 111 7.34 -0.80 0.05
C ILE A 111 7.47 -1.20 -1.42
N MET A 112 8.12 -0.33 -2.21
CA MET A 112 8.75 -0.68 -3.46
C MET A 112 10.13 -1.31 -3.19
N ILE A 113 10.62 -2.11 -4.14
CA ILE A 113 11.90 -2.83 -4.03
C ILE A 113 12.78 -2.46 -5.21
N LEU A 114 13.86 -1.74 -4.95
CA LEU A 114 14.94 -1.45 -5.88
C LEU A 114 16.01 -2.54 -5.75
N ILE A 115 16.45 -3.14 -6.86
CA ILE A 115 17.46 -4.21 -6.90
C ILE A 115 18.56 -3.81 -7.87
N GLN A 116 19.79 -3.67 -7.39
CA GLN A 116 20.99 -3.34 -8.18
C GLN A 116 21.96 -4.51 -8.17
N GLY A 117 22.48 -4.88 -9.34
CA GLY A 117 23.38 -6.03 -9.50
C GLY A 117 23.91 -6.19 -10.93
N CYS A 118 24.58 -7.32 -11.19
CA CYS A 118 25.28 -7.56 -12.46
C CYS A 118 24.36 -7.58 -13.70
N ASN A 119 23.08 -7.89 -13.53
CA ASN A 119 22.10 -7.97 -14.63
C ASN A 119 21.29 -6.67 -14.81
N GLY A 120 21.74 -5.58 -14.18
CA GLY A 120 21.13 -4.25 -14.26
C GLY A 120 20.14 -3.94 -13.13
N THR A 121 19.69 -2.69 -13.09
CA THR A 121 18.84 -2.18 -12.01
C THR A 121 17.35 -2.46 -12.28
N VAL A 122 16.68 -3.10 -11.33
CA VAL A 122 15.24 -3.40 -11.37
C VAL A 122 14.52 -2.58 -10.30
N LEU A 123 13.35 -2.03 -10.62
CA LEU A 123 12.43 -1.47 -9.65
C LEU A 123 11.10 -2.24 -9.71
N HIS A 124 10.65 -2.78 -8.58
CA HIS A 124 9.33 -3.38 -8.44
C HIS A 124 8.49 -2.54 -7.48
N THR A 125 7.40 -1.95 -7.97
CA THR A 125 6.61 -0.98 -7.20
C THR A 125 5.73 -1.61 -6.12
N GLY A 126 5.43 -2.92 -6.23
CA GLY A 126 4.29 -3.48 -5.51
C GLY A 126 3.01 -2.82 -6.01
N ASP A 127 2.12 -2.50 -5.08
CA ASP A 127 1.00 -1.59 -5.32
C ASP A 127 1.40 -0.20 -4.81
N MET A 128 1.17 0.85 -5.60
CA MET A 128 1.69 2.20 -5.32
C MET A 128 0.79 3.35 -5.76
N ARG A 129 0.91 4.49 -5.08
CA ARG A 129 0.33 5.76 -5.53
C ARG A 129 1.38 6.85 -5.81
N ALA A 130 1.67 7.04 -7.10
CA ALA A 130 2.64 8.00 -7.63
C ALA A 130 2.10 9.45 -7.69
N GLU A 131 1.57 9.96 -6.59
CA GLU A 131 1.23 11.39 -6.49
C GLU A 131 2.48 12.25 -6.74
N PRO A 132 2.43 13.32 -7.55
CA PRO A 132 3.62 14.09 -7.92
C PRO A 132 4.42 14.63 -6.74
N SER A 133 3.75 15.07 -5.67
CA SER A 133 4.42 15.51 -4.43
C SER A 133 5.16 14.36 -3.75
N PHE A 134 4.54 13.18 -3.63
CA PHE A 134 5.18 11.99 -3.07
C PHE A 134 6.41 11.56 -3.89
N VAL A 135 6.31 11.55 -5.22
CA VAL A 135 7.43 11.19 -6.10
C VAL A 135 8.61 12.15 -5.91
N ASN A 136 8.37 13.46 -5.97
CA ASN A 136 9.40 14.47 -5.81
C ASN A 136 10.04 14.46 -4.41
N ASP A 137 9.23 14.35 -3.35
CA ASP A 137 9.70 14.46 -1.96
C ASP A 137 10.41 13.18 -1.47
N SER A 138 9.97 12.00 -1.93
CA SER A 138 10.38 10.71 -1.34
C SER A 138 11.20 9.82 -2.27
N LEU A 139 11.17 10.04 -3.59
CA LEU A 139 11.74 9.11 -4.58
C LEU A 139 12.82 9.74 -5.49
N SER A 140 13.32 10.93 -5.15
CA SER A 140 14.37 11.65 -5.89
C SER A 140 15.66 10.85 -6.12
N ILE A 141 15.98 9.86 -5.26
CA ILE A 141 17.10 8.92 -5.48
C ILE A 141 17.01 8.22 -6.85
N LEU A 142 15.80 7.96 -7.34
CA LEU A 142 15.55 7.26 -8.61
C LEU A 142 15.92 8.10 -9.84
N GLU A 143 15.96 9.44 -9.74
CA GLU A 143 16.35 10.34 -10.86
C GLU A 143 17.77 10.05 -11.35
N SER A 144 18.66 9.68 -10.42
CA SER A 144 20.07 9.38 -10.70
C SER A 144 20.30 7.99 -11.29
N LEU A 145 19.28 7.11 -11.28
CA LEU A 145 19.44 5.69 -11.56
C LEU A 145 18.90 5.31 -12.94
N LYS A 146 19.75 4.67 -13.74
CA LYS A 146 19.32 4.01 -14.98
C LYS A 146 18.56 2.71 -14.65
N ILE A 147 17.24 2.81 -14.50
CA ILE A 147 16.38 1.64 -14.30
C ILE A 147 16.32 0.83 -15.59
N ARG A 148 16.80 -0.42 -15.56
CA ARG A 148 16.70 -1.37 -16.68
C ARG A 148 15.26 -1.87 -16.83
N HIS A 149 14.61 -2.24 -15.74
CA HIS A 149 13.28 -2.85 -15.78
C HIS A 149 12.41 -2.30 -14.63
N LEU A 150 11.25 -1.75 -15.01
CA LEU A 150 10.20 -1.34 -14.08
C LEU A 150 9.06 -2.37 -14.10
N TYR A 151 8.73 -2.93 -12.94
CA TYR A 151 7.51 -3.69 -12.69
C TYR A 151 6.52 -2.75 -11.99
N MET A 152 5.52 -2.29 -12.74
CA MET A 152 4.64 -1.17 -12.37
C MET A 152 3.23 -1.64 -11.98
N ASP A 153 2.69 -1.10 -10.89
CA ASP A 153 1.26 -1.11 -10.58
C ASP A 153 0.47 -0.43 -11.70
N THR A 154 -0.33 -1.24 -12.39
CA THR A 154 -1.19 -0.79 -13.50
C THR A 154 -2.68 -0.92 -13.19
N THR A 155 -3.05 -0.99 -11.90
CA THR A 155 -4.44 -1.22 -11.43
C THR A 155 -5.47 -0.29 -12.07
N PHE A 156 -5.15 1.00 -12.20
CA PHE A 156 -6.01 2.01 -12.85
C PHE A 156 -5.43 2.57 -14.15
N CYS A 157 -4.61 1.79 -14.88
CA CYS A 157 -4.11 2.17 -16.20
C CYS A 157 -5.21 2.07 -17.28
N SER A 158 -6.17 2.99 -17.25
CA SER A 158 -7.30 3.10 -18.19
C SER A 158 -7.81 4.54 -18.27
N GLN A 159 -8.31 4.94 -19.44
CA GLN A 159 -8.85 6.29 -19.68
C GLN A 159 -9.99 6.69 -18.73
N GLN A 160 -10.76 5.72 -18.22
CA GLN A 160 -11.81 5.99 -17.24
C GLN A 160 -11.26 6.51 -15.90
N PHE A 161 -9.99 6.22 -15.61
CA PHE A 161 -9.29 6.57 -14.37
C PHE A 161 -8.13 7.55 -14.64
N ASP A 162 -8.34 8.49 -15.57
CA ASP A 162 -7.31 9.43 -16.01
C ASP A 162 -6.67 10.19 -14.83
N ASN A 163 -7.50 10.90 -14.07
CA ASN A 163 -7.08 11.74 -12.96
C ASN A 163 -7.88 11.43 -11.68
N PHE A 164 -7.17 11.29 -10.56
CA PHE A 164 -7.77 11.26 -9.22
C PHE A 164 -7.44 12.58 -8.49
N ILE A 165 -8.29 12.97 -7.54
CA ILE A 165 -7.89 14.02 -6.59
C ILE A 165 -6.78 13.50 -5.67
N THR A 166 -5.93 14.40 -5.18
CA THR A 166 -4.88 14.04 -4.21
C THR A 166 -5.48 13.52 -2.91
N LYS A 167 -4.72 12.71 -2.16
CA LYS A 167 -5.09 12.28 -0.81
C LYS A 167 -5.35 13.47 0.12
N ASP A 168 -4.55 14.53 0.01
CA ASP A 168 -4.76 15.76 0.78
C ASP A 168 -6.11 16.42 0.43
N LYS A 169 -6.48 16.48 -0.86
CA LYS A 169 -7.79 17.01 -1.25
C LYS A 169 -8.95 16.13 -0.77
N ALA A 170 -8.77 14.82 -0.76
CA ALA A 170 -9.75 13.90 -0.17
C ALA A 170 -9.89 14.09 1.35
N ILE A 171 -8.78 14.32 2.06
CA ILE A 171 -8.76 14.68 3.48
C ILE A 171 -9.53 15.99 3.70
N GLU A 172 -9.26 17.04 2.91
CA GLU A 172 -9.99 18.32 2.99
C GLU A 172 -11.51 18.12 2.86
N LEU A 173 -11.97 17.42 1.82
CA LEU A 173 -13.40 17.15 1.60
C LEU A 173 -14.06 16.42 2.78
N LEU A 174 -13.34 15.50 3.42
CA LEU A 174 -13.84 14.80 4.60
C LEU A 174 -13.89 15.72 5.84
N ILE A 175 -12.88 16.56 6.04
CA ILE A 175 -12.84 17.52 7.15
C ILE A 175 -13.95 18.58 6.99
N ASP A 176 -14.12 19.15 5.80
CA ASP A 176 -15.16 20.15 5.50
C ASP A 176 -16.57 19.60 5.75
N LEU A 177 -16.82 18.35 5.33
CA LEU A 177 -18.06 17.62 5.63
C LEU A 177 -18.29 17.49 7.14
N ILE A 178 -17.29 17.07 7.91
CA ILE A 178 -17.41 16.86 9.36
C ILE A 178 -17.58 18.17 10.12
N GLN A 179 -17.00 19.27 9.63
CA GLN A 179 -17.12 20.64 10.17
C GLN A 179 -18.50 21.24 9.93
N THR A 180 -19.08 21.01 8.75
CA THR A 180 -20.40 21.51 8.36
C THR A 180 -21.55 20.65 8.90
N SER A 181 -21.28 19.42 9.32
CA SER A 181 -22.27 18.51 9.89
C SER A 181 -22.63 18.82 11.36
N PRO A 182 -23.88 18.53 11.81
CA PRO A 182 -24.30 18.68 13.20
C PRO A 182 -23.36 18.00 14.20
N ARG A 183 -23.23 18.57 15.40
CA ARG A 183 -22.34 18.04 16.45
C ARG A 183 -22.77 16.65 16.96
N ASP A 184 -24.07 16.34 16.89
CA ASP A 184 -24.65 15.04 17.25
C ASP A 184 -24.74 14.07 16.05
N GLN A 185 -24.29 14.46 14.86
CA GLN A 185 -24.13 13.53 13.73
C GLN A 185 -22.92 12.62 14.00
N HIS A 186 -23.16 11.30 13.97
CA HIS A 186 -22.10 10.29 14.06
C HIS A 186 -21.53 9.96 12.67
N PHE A 187 -20.29 9.49 12.64
CA PHE A 187 -19.61 9.08 11.41
C PHE A 187 -19.10 7.65 11.55
N TYR A 188 -19.46 6.82 10.57
CA TYR A 188 -18.87 5.50 10.37
C TYR A 188 -17.90 5.55 9.21
N LEU A 189 -16.64 5.20 9.47
CA LEU A 189 -15.54 5.20 8.53
C LEU A 189 -15.33 3.74 8.07
N ASP A 190 -15.86 3.39 6.89
CA ASP A 190 -15.92 2.01 6.40
C ASP A 190 -14.59 1.54 5.79
N PHE A 191 -13.54 1.55 6.61
CA PHE A 191 -12.16 1.30 6.21
C PHE A 191 -11.86 -0.19 6.33
N TRP A 192 -12.52 -0.99 5.48
CA TRP A 192 -12.46 -2.47 5.50
C TRP A 192 -11.05 -3.04 5.23
N MET A 193 -10.16 -2.26 4.61
CA MET A 193 -8.76 -2.60 4.32
C MET A 193 -7.76 -1.53 4.77
N TYR A 194 -6.49 -1.95 4.94
CA TYR A 194 -5.36 -1.08 5.26
C TYR A 194 -5.08 -0.06 4.15
N GLY A 195 -4.67 1.16 4.51
CA GLY A 195 -4.30 2.26 3.61
C GLY A 195 -5.19 3.51 3.70
N HIS A 196 -6.12 3.54 4.67
CA HIS A 196 -7.01 4.66 4.95
C HIS A 196 -6.66 5.39 6.27
N GLU A 197 -5.57 4.99 6.93
CA GLU A 197 -5.20 5.44 8.28
C GLU A 197 -4.90 6.95 8.34
N GLU A 198 -4.45 7.55 7.24
CA GLU A 198 -4.23 9.00 7.11
C GLU A 198 -5.53 9.79 7.38
N LEU A 199 -6.70 9.24 7.01
CA LEU A 199 -8.00 9.83 7.30
C LEU A 199 -8.33 9.79 8.81
N TRP A 200 -7.94 8.72 9.52
CA TRP A 200 -8.07 8.68 10.99
C TRP A 200 -7.19 9.74 11.66
N PHE A 201 -5.91 9.84 11.26
CA PHE A 201 -5.00 10.85 11.81
C PHE A 201 -5.49 12.27 11.53
N ALA A 202 -5.99 12.56 10.32
CA ALA A 202 -6.53 13.86 9.96
C ALA A 202 -7.76 14.24 10.82
N ILE A 203 -8.71 13.31 11.01
CA ILE A 203 -9.88 13.52 11.88
C ILE A 203 -9.44 13.78 13.32
N ALA A 204 -8.63 12.87 13.88
CA ALA A 204 -8.21 12.94 15.29
C ALA A 204 -7.49 14.25 15.62
N GLN A 205 -6.54 14.68 14.78
CA GLN A 205 -5.76 15.90 14.99
C GLN A 205 -6.54 17.18 14.69
N THR A 206 -7.55 17.12 13.80
CA THR A 206 -8.38 18.28 13.48
C THR A 206 -9.33 18.62 14.61
N PHE A 207 -10.07 17.60 15.08
CA PHE A 207 -11.20 17.73 16.00
C PHE A 207 -10.85 17.40 17.46
N ASP A 208 -9.57 17.12 17.76
CA ASP A 208 -9.07 16.74 19.09
C ASP A 208 -9.89 15.58 19.71
N THR A 209 -9.91 14.46 18.98
CA THR A 209 -10.84 13.36 19.22
C THR A 209 -10.22 12.00 18.91
N LYS A 210 -10.88 10.92 19.33
CA LYS A 210 -10.47 9.53 19.04
C LYS A 210 -11.51 8.80 18.21
N ILE A 211 -11.04 7.86 17.40
CA ILE A 211 -11.90 6.99 16.57
C ILE A 211 -12.10 5.67 17.30
N HIS A 212 -13.37 5.30 17.54
CA HIS A 212 -13.73 4.00 18.08
C HIS A 212 -13.40 2.88 17.08
N VAL A 213 -12.64 1.88 17.50
CA VAL A 213 -12.34 0.68 16.71
C VAL A 213 -12.61 -0.59 17.50
N SER A 214 -12.76 -1.74 16.84
CA SER A 214 -12.96 -3.00 17.56
C SER A 214 -11.70 -3.40 18.35
N PRO A 215 -11.80 -4.22 19.40
CA PRO A 215 -10.64 -4.68 20.17
C PRO A 215 -9.53 -5.30 19.31
N GLU A 216 -9.88 -6.02 18.23
CA GLU A 216 -8.91 -6.59 17.31
C GLU A 216 -8.20 -5.53 16.47
N ARG A 217 -8.90 -4.51 15.99
CA ARG A 217 -8.29 -3.36 15.29
C ARG A 217 -7.38 -2.58 16.25
N TYR A 218 -7.85 -2.29 17.46
CA TYR A 218 -7.04 -1.57 18.46
C TYR A 218 -5.74 -2.31 18.78
N GLN A 219 -5.82 -3.61 19.09
CA GLN A 219 -4.66 -4.46 19.35
C GLN A 219 -3.71 -4.52 18.14
N LEU A 220 -4.24 -4.68 16.92
CA LEU A 220 -3.45 -4.72 15.70
C LEU A 220 -2.66 -3.42 15.48
N TYR A 221 -3.35 -2.28 15.46
CA TYR A 221 -2.72 -0.99 15.16
C TYR A 221 -1.76 -0.52 16.26
N CYS A 222 -2.12 -0.69 17.54
CA CYS A 222 -1.22 -0.33 18.65
C CYS A 222 0.02 -1.25 18.74
N ALA A 223 -0.06 -2.50 18.25
CA ALA A 223 1.10 -3.38 18.13
C ALA A 223 2.00 -3.02 16.92
N ILE A 224 1.45 -2.34 15.91
CA ILE A 224 2.19 -1.87 14.73
C ILE A 224 3.06 -0.67 15.12
N GLN A 225 2.42 0.41 15.58
CA GLN A 225 3.03 1.66 16.05
C GLN A 225 2.24 2.21 17.26
N SER A 226 2.92 2.79 18.24
CA SER A 226 2.30 3.19 19.52
C SER A 226 1.40 4.43 19.43
N ASP A 227 1.61 5.29 18.43
CA ASP A 227 0.83 6.51 18.19
C ASP A 227 -0.62 6.25 17.74
N TYR A 228 -0.93 5.05 17.25
CA TYR A 228 -2.32 4.63 17.08
C TYR A 228 -3.10 4.63 18.40
N SER A 229 -2.45 4.45 19.56
CA SER A 229 -3.14 4.54 20.86
C SER A 229 -3.55 5.98 21.23
N ASP A 230 -2.92 6.99 20.62
CA ASP A 230 -3.27 8.40 20.80
C ASP A 230 -4.55 8.75 20.04
N ILE A 231 -4.76 8.17 18.85
CA ILE A 231 -5.90 8.49 17.95
C ILE A 231 -7.05 7.47 17.95
N LEU A 232 -6.82 6.23 18.41
CA LEU A 232 -7.85 5.18 18.47
C LEU A 232 -8.36 4.97 19.90
N THR A 233 -9.60 4.49 20.04
CA THR A 233 -10.20 4.15 21.33
C THR A 233 -11.07 2.89 21.25
N LEU A 234 -11.31 2.27 22.42
CA LEU A 234 -12.32 1.25 22.63
C LEU A 234 -13.63 1.81 23.19
N ASP A 235 -13.65 3.10 23.56
CA ASP A 235 -14.86 3.79 24.00
C ASP A 235 -15.84 3.92 22.82
N THR A 236 -17.07 3.45 23.02
CA THR A 236 -18.14 3.53 22.02
C THR A 236 -18.90 4.86 22.04
N ASN A 237 -18.72 5.68 23.07
CA ASN A 237 -19.44 6.94 23.28
C ASN A 237 -18.74 8.15 22.61
N VAL A 238 -18.24 7.93 21.40
CA VAL A 238 -17.53 8.94 20.58
C VAL A 238 -18.26 9.19 19.26
N ARG A 239 -17.96 10.32 18.60
CA ARG A 239 -18.60 10.73 17.34
C ARG A 239 -18.15 9.91 16.12
N PHE A 240 -16.97 9.30 16.17
CA PHE A 240 -16.32 8.66 15.01
C PHE A 240 -16.06 7.18 15.29
N HIS A 241 -16.49 6.30 14.38
CA HIS A 241 -16.32 4.86 14.50
C HIS A 241 -15.69 4.27 13.23
N SER A 242 -14.76 3.34 13.38
CA SER A 242 -14.19 2.49 12.34
C SER A 242 -13.96 1.06 12.88
N CYS A 243 -14.84 0.63 13.78
CA CYS A 243 -14.95 -0.74 14.24
C CYS A 243 -15.57 -1.65 13.16
N ARG A 244 -15.42 -2.97 13.25
CA ARG A 244 -16.13 -3.94 12.38
C ARG A 244 -17.61 -4.10 12.76
N TRP A 245 -18.33 -2.98 12.80
CA TRP A 245 -19.75 -2.83 13.16
C TRP A 245 -20.30 -3.82 14.22
N GLN A 246 -20.12 -3.49 15.51
CA GLN A 246 -20.54 -4.33 16.64
C GLN A 246 -21.54 -3.62 17.58
N SER A 247 -22.14 -4.37 18.51
CA SER A 247 -23.49 -4.11 19.05
C SER A 247 -23.80 -2.79 19.80
N PRO A 248 -22.84 -1.93 20.19
CA PRO A 248 -23.17 -0.58 20.64
C PRO A 248 -23.32 0.43 19.49
N CYS A 249 -22.40 0.47 18.52
CA CYS A 249 -22.41 1.49 17.47
C CYS A 249 -23.61 1.33 16.51
N CYS A 250 -24.13 0.11 16.36
CA CYS A 250 -25.30 -0.15 15.53
C CYS A 250 -26.60 0.50 16.05
N GLN A 251 -26.64 0.93 17.31
CA GLN A 251 -27.81 1.59 17.90
C GLN A 251 -27.96 3.05 17.41
N LEU A 252 -26.88 3.62 16.88
CA LEU A 252 -26.81 5.00 16.38
C LEU A 252 -26.96 5.09 14.86
N ALA A 253 -27.26 3.97 14.19
CA ALA A 253 -27.23 3.85 12.73
C ALA A 253 -28.06 4.93 12.02
N ASN A 254 -29.32 5.11 12.45
CA ASN A 254 -30.26 6.12 11.91
C ASN A 254 -29.83 7.60 12.11
N LYS A 255 -28.69 7.86 12.78
CA LYS A 255 -28.04 9.18 12.95
C LYS A 255 -26.58 9.21 12.48
N THR A 256 -26.16 8.18 11.75
CA THR A 256 -24.77 7.96 11.36
C THR A 256 -24.61 8.12 9.85
N THR A 257 -23.63 8.92 9.44
CA THR A 257 -23.17 9.02 8.06
C THR A 257 -22.06 8.00 7.83
N CYS A 258 -22.21 7.07 6.88
CA CYS A 258 -21.10 6.26 6.38
C CYS A 258 -20.23 7.07 5.43
N ILE A 259 -18.91 6.96 5.60
CA ILE A 259 -17.88 7.42 4.68
C ILE A 259 -17.20 6.19 4.10
N TYR A 260 -17.39 5.98 2.79
CA TYR A 260 -16.79 4.89 2.03
C TYR A 260 -15.70 5.43 1.07
N PRO A 261 -14.41 5.23 1.35
CA PRO A 261 -13.33 5.58 0.43
C PRO A 261 -13.42 4.77 -0.87
N LYS A 262 -13.38 5.44 -2.02
CA LYS A 262 -13.39 4.77 -3.34
C LYS A 262 -12.51 5.50 -4.35
N PRO A 263 -11.71 4.79 -5.16
CA PRO A 263 -11.04 5.38 -6.31
C PRO A 263 -12.10 5.71 -7.38
N VAL A 264 -12.40 6.99 -7.52
CA VAL A 264 -13.29 7.56 -8.54
C VAL A 264 -12.66 8.83 -9.10
N THR A 265 -12.97 9.15 -10.35
CA THR A 265 -12.50 10.37 -11.04
C THR A 265 -13.37 11.59 -10.79
N ASP A 266 -14.57 11.40 -10.23
CA ASP A 266 -15.41 12.49 -9.76
C ASP A 266 -14.75 13.14 -8.51
N PRO A 267 -14.42 14.44 -8.54
CA PRO A 267 -13.76 15.11 -7.42
C PRO A 267 -14.70 15.40 -6.24
N GLY A 268 -16.01 15.17 -6.38
CA GLY A 268 -17.00 15.44 -5.33
C GLY A 268 -17.26 14.27 -4.39
N MET A 269 -17.55 14.57 -3.12
CA MET A 269 -18.22 13.64 -2.22
C MET A 269 -19.64 13.34 -2.77
N ARG A 270 -20.03 12.06 -2.88
CA ARG A 270 -21.31 11.66 -3.47
C ARG A 270 -22.20 10.88 -2.51
N LEU A 271 -23.47 11.29 -2.40
CA LEU A 271 -24.52 10.44 -1.84
C LEU A 271 -24.66 9.17 -2.70
N TYR A 272 -24.81 8.04 -2.02
CA TYR A 272 -24.92 6.73 -2.65
C TYR A 272 -26.21 6.06 -2.18
N GLU A 273 -27.14 5.85 -3.12
CA GLU A 273 -28.52 5.45 -2.80
C GLU A 273 -28.69 3.93 -2.60
N ASN A 274 -27.70 3.11 -2.99
CA ASN A 274 -27.74 1.66 -2.80
C ASN A 274 -26.35 1.11 -2.39
N GLU A 275 -26.28 0.52 -1.20
CA GLU A 275 -25.10 -0.16 -0.64
C GLU A 275 -24.67 -1.42 -1.39
N GLU A 276 -25.55 -2.09 -2.14
CA GLU A 276 -25.25 -3.36 -2.81
C GLU A 276 -24.11 -3.26 -3.85
N PHE A 277 -23.78 -2.04 -4.31
CA PHE A 277 -22.64 -1.77 -5.19
C PHE A 277 -21.33 -1.43 -4.44
N LEU A 278 -21.33 -1.45 -3.09
CA LEU A 278 -20.12 -1.39 -2.27
C LEU A 278 -19.45 -2.76 -2.30
N LEU A 279 -18.38 -2.88 -3.10
CA LEU A 279 -17.74 -4.15 -3.43
C LEU A 279 -17.28 -4.96 -2.20
N ARG A 280 -16.85 -4.27 -1.14
CA ARG A 280 -16.43 -4.84 0.15
C ARG A 280 -16.65 -3.79 1.24
N SER A 281 -17.27 -4.17 2.36
CA SER A 281 -17.63 -3.30 3.47
C SER A 281 -17.54 -4.08 4.78
N ASP A 282 -17.29 -3.40 5.90
CA ASP A 282 -17.44 -3.98 7.25
C ASP A 282 -18.92 -3.94 7.72
N LEU A 283 -19.83 -3.31 6.97
CA LEU A 283 -21.25 -3.20 7.32
C LEU A 283 -22.04 -4.49 7.01
N PRO A 284 -22.93 -4.92 7.91
CA PRO A 284 -23.95 -5.92 7.59
C PRO A 284 -24.89 -5.46 6.47
N ARG A 285 -25.34 -6.39 5.61
CA ARG A 285 -26.21 -6.10 4.45
C ARG A 285 -27.55 -5.41 4.76
N ASN A 286 -28.00 -5.47 6.00
CA ASN A 286 -29.28 -4.91 6.45
C ASN A 286 -29.07 -3.66 7.34
N THR A 287 -27.91 -3.00 7.25
CA THR A 287 -27.65 -1.78 8.01
C THR A 287 -28.53 -0.65 7.47
N GLN A 288 -29.05 0.19 8.35
CA GLN A 288 -29.81 1.38 7.97
C GLN A 288 -29.12 2.60 8.56
N LEU A 289 -28.30 3.26 7.74
CA LEU A 289 -27.65 4.53 8.09
C LEU A 289 -28.47 5.72 7.59
N ASP A 290 -28.22 6.91 8.16
CA ASP A 290 -28.83 8.17 7.66
C ASP A 290 -28.38 8.43 6.22
N ARG A 291 -27.09 8.26 5.94
CA ARG A 291 -26.46 8.53 4.64
C ARG A 291 -25.29 7.61 4.37
N TYR A 292 -25.09 7.31 3.09
CA TYR A 292 -23.86 6.73 2.56
C TYR A 292 -23.20 7.75 1.65
N LEU A 293 -21.96 8.13 1.98
CA LEU A 293 -21.16 9.06 1.20
C LEU A 293 -19.92 8.34 0.67
N VAL A 294 -19.76 8.36 -0.65
CA VAL A 294 -18.52 7.96 -1.31
C VAL A 294 -17.54 9.13 -1.22
N LEU A 295 -16.40 8.87 -0.57
CA LEU A 295 -15.25 9.76 -0.54
C LEU A 295 -14.32 9.39 -1.70
N PRO A 296 -14.05 10.29 -2.67
CA PRO A 296 -13.01 10.08 -3.67
C PRO A 296 -11.64 9.96 -3.01
N PHE A 297 -11.11 8.74 -2.90
CA PHE A 297 -9.82 8.43 -2.28
C PHE A 297 -9.22 7.19 -2.93
N SER A 298 -7.99 7.30 -3.42
CA SER A 298 -7.24 6.18 -4.01
C SER A 298 -5.95 5.91 -3.26
N MET A 299 -5.63 4.62 -3.13
CA MET A 299 -4.34 4.09 -2.66
C MET A 299 -3.46 3.61 -3.83
N HIS A 300 -3.95 3.73 -5.08
CA HIS A 300 -3.22 3.41 -6.30
C HIS A 300 -3.16 4.61 -7.23
N SER A 301 -2.18 4.59 -8.12
CA SER A 301 -1.94 5.63 -9.11
C SER A 301 -3.08 5.75 -10.14
N SER A 302 -3.51 6.97 -10.49
CA SER A 302 -4.33 7.25 -11.68
C SER A 302 -3.52 7.01 -12.97
N LEU A 303 -4.15 6.98 -14.16
CA LEU A 303 -3.41 6.86 -15.42
C LEU A 303 -2.39 8.00 -15.59
N SER A 304 -2.79 9.25 -15.33
CA SER A 304 -1.88 10.41 -15.39
C SER A 304 -0.73 10.32 -14.36
N GLU A 305 -0.99 9.81 -13.14
CA GLU A 305 0.06 9.52 -12.14
C GLU A 305 1.02 8.40 -12.63
N ILE A 306 0.50 7.31 -13.24
CA ILE A 306 1.29 6.21 -13.83
C ILE A 306 2.18 6.72 -14.97
N VAL A 307 1.61 7.48 -15.91
CA VAL A 307 2.33 8.08 -17.04
C VAL A 307 3.42 9.04 -16.55
N GLY A 308 3.11 9.87 -15.56
CA GLY A 308 4.08 10.77 -14.92
C GLY A 308 5.26 10.01 -14.32
N PHE A 309 4.98 8.93 -13.57
CA PHE A 309 6.01 8.10 -12.96
C PHE A 309 6.89 7.39 -14.00
N ILE A 310 6.32 6.84 -15.07
CA ILE A 310 7.12 6.21 -16.15
C ILE A 310 8.03 7.25 -16.83
N LYS A 311 7.55 8.48 -17.05
CA LYS A 311 8.35 9.59 -17.62
C LYS A 311 9.43 10.11 -16.67
N PHE A 312 9.20 10.03 -15.36
CA PHE A 312 10.20 10.33 -14.33
C PHE A 312 11.31 9.27 -14.35
N ILE A 313 10.95 7.99 -14.21
CA ILE A 313 11.89 6.86 -14.12
C ILE A 313 12.64 6.57 -15.43
N ARG A 314 12.03 6.79 -16.60
CA ARG A 314 12.57 6.48 -17.93
C ARG A 314 13.22 5.08 -18.00
N PRO A 315 12.50 4.00 -17.66
CA PRO A 315 13.08 2.66 -17.62
C PRO A 315 13.52 2.21 -19.03
N SER A 316 14.28 1.12 -19.13
CA SER A 316 14.58 0.49 -20.44
C SER A 316 13.56 -0.60 -20.85
N ARG A 317 12.74 -1.06 -19.89
CA ARG A 317 11.67 -2.05 -20.08
C ARG A 317 10.58 -1.83 -19.04
N LEU A 318 9.32 -1.99 -19.44
CA LEU A 318 8.15 -1.99 -18.55
C LEU A 318 7.46 -3.36 -18.51
N THR A 319 7.04 -3.80 -17.31
CA THR A 319 6.10 -4.90 -17.10
C THR A 319 4.92 -4.41 -16.27
N ALA A 320 3.72 -4.52 -16.83
CA ALA A 320 2.46 -4.26 -16.13
C ALA A 320 2.18 -5.38 -15.10
N THR A 321 2.16 -5.06 -13.81
CA THR A 321 1.89 -6.06 -12.77
C THR A 321 0.41 -6.38 -12.66
N VAL A 322 -0.51 -5.56 -13.16
CA VAL A 322 -1.97 -5.78 -13.06
C VAL A 322 -2.67 -5.57 -14.42
N ALA A 323 -3.21 -6.65 -14.99
CA ALA A 323 -4.11 -6.58 -16.14
C ALA A 323 -5.27 -7.59 -16.02
N HIS A 324 -6.49 -7.08 -15.79
CA HIS A 324 -7.75 -7.81 -15.56
C HIS A 324 -8.31 -8.56 -16.81
N GLY A 325 -7.46 -8.98 -17.75
CA GLY A 325 -7.84 -9.60 -19.02
C GLY A 325 -6.73 -10.41 -19.72
N LYS A 326 -5.63 -10.69 -19.01
CA LYS A 326 -4.46 -11.54 -19.35
C LYS A 326 -3.66 -11.27 -20.63
N TRP A 327 -4.24 -10.88 -21.77
CA TRP A 327 -3.48 -10.53 -22.98
C TRP A 327 -3.99 -9.24 -23.64
N ASN A 328 -5.24 -9.19 -24.09
CA ASN A 328 -5.80 -8.00 -24.76
C ASN A 328 -5.69 -6.73 -23.90
N GLN A 329 -5.75 -6.86 -22.57
CA GLN A 329 -5.57 -5.72 -21.66
C GLN A 329 -4.11 -5.32 -21.45
N VAL A 330 -3.14 -6.24 -21.58
CA VAL A 330 -1.71 -5.89 -21.57
C VAL A 330 -1.39 -5.08 -22.82
N GLU A 331 -1.95 -5.49 -23.96
CA GLU A 331 -1.83 -4.76 -25.23
C GLU A 331 -2.56 -3.41 -25.18
N TYR A 332 -3.75 -3.33 -24.56
CA TYR A 332 -4.42 -2.05 -24.29
C TYR A 332 -3.56 -1.12 -23.42
N ILE A 333 -2.99 -1.62 -22.32
CA ILE A 333 -2.09 -0.84 -21.44
C ILE A 333 -0.88 -0.34 -22.23
N ARG A 334 -0.24 -1.20 -23.02
CA ARG A 334 0.89 -0.84 -23.89
C ARG A 334 0.52 0.29 -24.86
N ASN A 335 -0.57 0.13 -25.61
CA ASN A 335 -1.02 1.14 -26.57
C ASN A 335 -1.42 2.45 -25.88
N LEU A 336 -2.10 2.38 -24.72
CA LEU A 336 -2.48 3.55 -23.95
C LEU A 336 -1.27 4.33 -23.43
N LEU A 337 -0.25 3.65 -22.91
CA LEU A 337 1.00 4.28 -22.48
C LEU A 337 1.79 4.86 -23.66
N SER A 338 1.80 4.16 -24.80
CA SER A 338 2.42 4.65 -26.05
C SER A 338 1.78 5.95 -26.54
N LEU A 339 0.44 6.03 -26.55
CA LEU A 339 -0.31 7.26 -26.86
C LEU A 339 0.03 8.45 -25.95
N HIS A 340 0.43 8.18 -24.69
CA HIS A 340 0.84 9.22 -23.74
C HIS A 340 2.35 9.54 -23.79
N SER A 341 3.08 9.03 -24.78
CA SER A 341 4.56 9.13 -24.86
C SER A 341 5.26 8.54 -23.63
N ALA A 342 4.71 7.47 -23.09
CA ALA A 342 5.28 6.63 -22.03
C ALA A 342 5.59 5.21 -22.57
N ASP A 343 5.85 5.09 -23.88
CA ASP A 343 6.29 3.84 -24.50
C ASP A 343 7.69 3.47 -24.00
N VAL A 344 7.82 2.29 -23.41
CA VAL A 344 9.09 1.69 -23.03
C VAL A 344 9.08 0.20 -23.41
N PHE A 345 9.07 -0.05 -24.72
CA PHE A 345 9.20 -1.38 -25.26
C PHE A 345 10.29 -1.47 -26.33
N SER A 346 11.33 -2.25 -26.02
CA SER A 346 12.28 -2.74 -27.03
C SER A 346 11.53 -3.51 -28.12
N SER A 347 11.87 -3.23 -29.37
CA SER A 347 11.42 -4.00 -30.53
C SER A 347 12.23 -5.29 -30.67
N ASP A 348 12.06 -6.23 -29.74
CA ASP A 348 12.68 -7.56 -29.79
C ASP A 348 11.94 -8.47 -30.80
N ASN A 349 11.89 -8.04 -32.06
CA ASN A 349 11.38 -8.82 -33.18
C ASN A 349 12.41 -9.92 -33.54
N HIS A 350 12.31 -11.07 -32.88
CA HIS A 350 12.94 -12.28 -33.38
C HIS A 350 12.30 -12.68 -34.72
N SER A 351 13.09 -12.55 -35.79
CA SER A 351 12.73 -13.03 -37.13
C SER A 351 12.66 -14.56 -37.18
N SER A 352 11.49 -15.13 -36.87
CA SER A 352 11.19 -16.53 -37.20
C SER A 352 10.77 -16.62 -38.66
N SER A 353 11.75 -16.60 -39.58
CA SER A 353 11.51 -16.83 -41.00
C SER A 353 11.14 -18.30 -41.25
N SER A 354 9.84 -18.59 -41.34
CA SER A 354 9.36 -19.87 -41.86
C SER A 354 9.57 -19.93 -43.37
N SER A 355 10.46 -20.82 -43.81
CA SER A 355 10.79 -21.06 -45.21
C SER A 355 9.67 -21.73 -46.00
N SER A 356 9.36 -21.22 -47.21
CA SER A 356 8.98 -22.04 -48.36
C SER A 356 8.97 -21.24 -49.67
N SER A 357 9.80 -21.64 -50.65
CA SER A 357 9.54 -21.71 -52.11
C SER A 357 8.83 -20.53 -52.84
N ASN A 358 9.28 -20.00 -53.99
CA ASN A 358 10.27 -20.46 -54.98
C ASN A 358 10.83 -19.28 -55.81
N ASP A 359 11.98 -19.50 -56.46
CA ASP A 359 12.44 -19.08 -57.80
C ASP A 359 11.78 -17.85 -58.48
N SER A 360 12.52 -16.95 -59.15
CA SER A 360 13.74 -17.16 -59.96
C SER A 360 14.48 -15.85 -60.29
N ASN A 361 15.78 -15.96 -60.65
CA ASN A 361 16.58 -15.09 -61.57
C ASN A 361 16.08 -13.65 -61.82
N THR A 362 16.88 -12.60 -61.56
CA THR A 362 17.95 -12.19 -62.51
C THR A 362 19.21 -11.65 -61.84
N SER A 363 20.38 -11.97 -62.42
CA SER A 363 21.67 -11.36 -62.11
C SER A 363 21.76 -9.91 -62.57
N LEU A 364 22.54 -9.06 -61.88
CA LEU A 364 23.63 -8.26 -62.49
C LEU A 364 24.49 -7.54 -61.43
N ARG A 365 25.55 -6.89 -61.91
CA ARG A 365 26.81 -6.59 -61.21
C ARG A 365 27.01 -5.10 -60.89
N ILE A 366 27.71 -4.84 -59.78
CA ILE A 366 28.78 -3.83 -59.53
C ILE A 366 28.56 -2.40 -60.10
N GLU A 367 28.57 -1.36 -59.25
CA GLU A 367 29.65 -0.34 -59.19
C GLU A 367 29.39 0.74 -58.11
N SER A 368 30.43 1.51 -57.83
CA SER A 368 30.67 2.34 -56.65
C SER A 368 30.70 3.84 -56.97
N SER A 369 31.27 4.65 -56.06
CA SER A 369 31.64 6.09 -56.20
C SER A 369 30.45 7.07 -56.25
N ASP A 370 30.31 7.97 -55.27
CA ASP A 370 30.94 9.32 -55.14
C ASP A 370 30.10 10.37 -55.89
N GLU A 371 30.03 11.67 -55.56
CA GLU A 371 30.67 12.51 -54.54
C GLU A 371 29.85 13.81 -54.37
N THR A 372 29.91 14.48 -53.21
CA THR A 372 29.68 15.95 -53.03
C THR A 372 28.26 16.51 -53.34
N ASN A 373 27.85 17.75 -52.99
CA ASN A 373 28.57 18.91 -52.43
C ASN A 373 27.62 19.89 -51.65
N THR A 374 28.19 20.69 -50.73
CA THR A 374 27.88 22.09 -50.28
C THR A 374 26.46 22.70 -50.43
N THR A 375 25.93 23.57 -49.54
CA THR A 375 26.47 24.74 -48.78
C THR A 375 25.75 24.91 -47.42
N GLN A 376 26.33 25.41 -46.31
CA GLN A 376 26.57 26.83 -45.92
C GLN A 376 25.37 27.77 -46.23
N GLU A 377 24.88 28.65 -45.34
CA GLU A 377 25.56 29.55 -44.38
C GLU A 377 24.85 29.82 -43.03
N THR A 378 25.61 30.53 -42.19
CA THR A 378 25.53 31.03 -40.81
C THR A 378 24.35 31.91 -40.34
N CYS A 379 24.00 31.70 -39.05
CA CYS A 379 23.94 32.65 -37.91
C CYS A 379 23.20 34.02 -37.98
N LEU A 380 22.42 34.34 -36.94
CA LEU A 380 22.72 35.39 -35.93
C LEU A 380 21.69 35.42 -34.76
N PHE A 381 22.04 36.12 -33.68
CA PHE A 381 21.36 36.14 -32.37
C PHE A 381 20.23 37.18 -32.25
N SER A 382 19.30 36.96 -31.31
CA SER A 382 18.88 38.00 -30.35
C SER A 382 18.26 37.40 -29.08
N ASP A 383 18.71 37.87 -27.91
CA ASP A 383 18.03 37.70 -26.63
C ASP A 383 16.75 38.55 -26.57
N GLU A 384 15.71 38.09 -25.86
CA GLU A 384 14.99 38.93 -24.89
C GLU A 384 14.50 38.07 -23.72
N ASN A 385 14.44 38.67 -22.53
CA ASN A 385 14.05 37.99 -21.29
C ASN A 385 12.53 38.08 -21.08
N ASP A 386 11.93 37.01 -20.57
CA ASP A 386 10.69 37.09 -19.79
C ASP A 386 10.88 36.30 -18.47
N PRO A 387 10.36 36.80 -17.33
CA PRO A 387 10.77 36.31 -16.02
C PRO A 387 10.14 34.96 -15.66
N VAL A 388 10.98 34.01 -15.26
CA VAL A 388 10.54 32.79 -14.58
C VAL A 388 9.83 33.18 -13.28
N ALA A 389 8.52 32.93 -13.22
CA ALA A 389 7.75 33.11 -11.98
C ALA A 389 8.40 32.29 -10.85
N PRO A 390 8.61 32.86 -9.65
CA PRO A 390 9.28 32.16 -8.58
C PRO A 390 8.51 30.91 -8.20
N ILE A 391 9.22 29.78 -8.12
CA ILE A 391 8.70 28.54 -7.56
C ILE A 391 8.27 28.87 -6.12
N VAL A 392 6.96 28.92 -5.90
CA VAL A 392 6.40 29.12 -4.56
C VAL A 392 6.74 27.87 -3.76
N SER A 393 7.75 27.98 -2.89
CA SER A 393 8.01 26.97 -1.87
C SER A 393 6.72 26.78 -1.08
N PHE A 394 6.14 25.57 -1.09
CA PHE A 394 4.88 25.30 -0.43
C PHE A 394 5.07 25.32 1.09
N GLN A 395 5.05 26.52 1.67
CA GLN A 395 4.95 26.72 3.10
C GLN A 395 3.59 26.16 3.54
N PRO A 396 3.52 25.20 4.48
CA PRO A 396 2.27 24.58 4.89
C PRO A 396 1.38 25.61 5.62
N THR A 397 0.49 26.26 4.86
CA THR A 397 -0.26 27.44 5.30
C THR A 397 -1.40 27.12 6.27
N THR A 398 -2.03 25.96 6.14
CA THR A 398 -3.18 25.57 6.95
C THR A 398 -2.76 24.82 8.23
N LYS A 399 -3.73 24.56 9.13
CA LYS A 399 -3.54 23.63 10.25
C LYS A 399 -3.37 22.17 9.74
N TYR A 400 -3.95 21.87 8.58
CA TYR A 400 -3.99 20.53 7.95
C TYR A 400 -2.69 20.19 7.24
N ASP A 401 -2.11 21.11 6.48
CA ASP A 401 -0.78 20.92 5.86
C ASP A 401 0.25 20.60 6.93
N ARG A 402 0.17 21.27 8.09
CA ARG A 402 1.03 21.00 9.24
C ARG A 402 0.71 19.69 9.96
N ALA A 403 -0.49 19.13 9.83
CA ALA A 403 -0.88 17.83 10.37
C ALA A 403 -0.42 16.69 9.44
N ALA A 404 -0.73 16.79 8.15
CA ALA A 404 -0.29 15.87 7.10
C ALA A 404 1.24 15.87 6.98
N ALA A 405 1.89 17.04 6.93
CA ALA A 405 3.34 17.13 6.96
C ALA A 405 3.93 16.60 8.27
N LYS A 406 3.32 16.80 9.45
CA LYS A 406 3.80 16.17 10.70
C LYS A 406 3.63 14.65 10.70
N PHE A 407 2.58 14.13 10.07
CA PHE A 407 2.39 12.69 9.90
C PHE A 407 3.48 12.13 8.97
N ARG A 408 3.57 12.63 7.72
CA ARG A 408 4.59 12.23 6.74
C ARG A 408 6.01 12.40 7.28
N GLN A 409 6.30 13.51 7.98
CA GLN A 409 7.60 13.79 8.61
C GLN A 409 7.88 12.90 9.83
N ARG A 410 6.87 12.49 10.62
CA ARG A 410 7.08 11.50 11.71
C ARG A 410 7.30 10.10 11.16
N TYR A 411 6.69 9.77 10.03
CA TYR A 411 6.92 8.52 9.32
C TYR A 411 8.34 8.49 8.73
N SER A 412 8.76 9.53 8.01
CA SER A 412 10.07 9.59 7.34
C SER A 412 11.26 9.85 8.28
N LYS A 413 11.12 10.63 9.36
CA LYS A 413 12.23 10.90 10.30
C LYS A 413 12.52 9.76 11.30
N ARG A 414 11.79 8.64 11.24
CA ARG A 414 11.98 7.48 12.15
C ARG A 414 12.68 6.30 11.49
N LYS A 415 13.74 6.57 10.71
CA LYS A 415 14.99 5.79 10.67
C LYS A 415 16.07 6.57 9.91
N THR A 416 16.86 7.32 10.67
CA THR A 416 18.17 7.80 10.25
C THR A 416 19.13 7.46 11.38
N ILE A 417 19.50 6.19 11.48
CA ILE A 417 20.68 5.82 12.26
C ILE A 417 21.88 6.31 11.43
N HIS A 418 22.52 7.39 11.88
CA HIS A 418 23.76 7.84 11.28
C HIS A 418 24.81 6.73 11.43
N ILE A 419 25.15 6.08 10.31
CA ILE A 419 26.40 5.34 10.21
C ILE A 419 27.53 6.38 10.16
N SER A 420 28.15 6.61 11.31
CA SER A 420 29.49 7.19 11.39
C SER A 420 30.46 6.04 11.66
N THR A 421 31.24 5.70 10.64
CA THR A 421 32.41 4.84 10.78
C THR A 421 33.63 5.69 11.14
N GLN A 422 34.59 5.05 11.83
CA GLN A 422 35.86 5.62 12.32
C GLN A 422 35.74 6.62 13.48
N GLU A 423 35.97 6.12 14.70
CA GLU A 423 37.32 6.24 15.27
C GLU A 423 37.64 5.05 16.19
N THR A 424 38.89 4.61 16.17
CA THR A 424 39.45 3.61 17.08
C THR A 424 40.46 4.30 17.97
N LEU A 425 40.40 4.11 19.30
CA LEU A 425 41.57 3.85 20.14
C LEU A 425 41.19 3.59 21.62
N THR A 426 41.93 2.62 22.17
CA THR A 426 42.03 2.15 23.55
C THR A 426 42.11 3.22 24.65
N TRP A 427 41.55 2.93 25.85
CA TRP A 427 42.37 2.88 27.07
C TRP A 427 41.79 2.04 28.23
N TYR A 428 42.65 1.79 29.23
CA TYR A 428 42.44 0.85 30.35
C TYR A 428 41.57 1.42 31.48
N GLY A 429 40.99 0.50 32.28
CA GLY A 429 40.07 0.84 33.37
C GLY A 429 40.70 1.35 34.67
N SER A 430 39.85 1.49 35.69
CA SER A 430 40.19 1.33 37.11
C SER A 430 38.92 1.11 37.94
N SER A 431 39.04 0.28 38.98
CA SER A 431 38.03 -0.03 39.99
C SER A 431 37.97 1.01 41.11
N ILE A 432 36.84 1.05 41.84
CA ILE A 432 36.64 1.37 43.29
C ILE A 432 35.09 1.41 43.48
N GLU A 433 34.43 0.47 44.17
CA GLU A 433 34.30 0.29 45.64
C GLU A 433 33.73 1.57 46.32
N GLU A 434 32.45 1.65 46.74
CA GLU A 434 31.86 1.35 48.07
C GLU A 434 30.66 2.34 48.25
N LEU A 435 29.65 2.26 49.13
CA LEU A 435 29.12 1.31 50.13
C LEU A 435 27.58 1.22 49.86
N ALA A 436 26.93 0.06 49.87
CA ALA A 436 26.45 -0.73 51.03
C ALA A 436 25.29 -0.10 51.86
N VAL A 437 24.16 -0.82 51.93
CA VAL A 437 23.40 -1.17 53.17
C VAL A 437 22.61 0.00 53.85
N SER A 438 21.36 -0.10 54.36
CA SER A 438 20.50 -1.22 54.81
C SER A 438 18.97 -0.92 54.73
N THR A 439 18.18 -1.90 54.26
CA THR A 439 16.98 -2.52 54.91
C THR A 439 15.76 -1.75 55.49
N HIS A 440 14.61 -2.47 55.45
CA HIS A 440 13.40 -2.34 56.29
C HIS A 440 12.47 -1.13 56.01
N ASN A 441 11.13 -1.24 56.06
CA ASN A 441 10.24 -2.27 56.64
C ASN A 441 9.00 -2.59 55.78
N ALA A 442 8.38 -3.73 56.05
CA ALA A 442 7.03 -4.07 55.59
C ALA A 442 5.97 -3.72 56.66
N VAL A 443 4.77 -3.36 56.23
CA VAL A 443 3.54 -3.40 57.06
C VAL A 443 2.44 -4.06 56.22
N LYS A 444 1.55 -4.77 56.91
CA LYS A 444 0.56 -5.72 56.39
C LYS A 444 -0.82 -5.36 56.97
N GLU A 445 -1.88 -5.88 56.35
CA GLU A 445 -3.24 -6.03 56.91
C GLU A 445 -4.03 -4.70 57.12
N GLN A 446 -5.37 -4.67 57.11
CA GLN A 446 -6.36 -5.76 57.22
C GLN A 446 -7.70 -5.45 56.50
N ASP A 447 -8.59 -6.45 56.42
CA ASP A 447 -9.88 -6.48 55.71
C ASP A 447 -11.00 -5.58 56.27
N MET A 448 -12.11 -5.45 55.50
CA MET A 448 -13.48 -5.59 56.04
C MET A 448 -14.54 -5.87 54.95
N ASN A 449 -15.53 -6.70 55.31
CA ASN A 449 -16.56 -7.29 54.44
C ASN A 449 -17.71 -6.33 54.03
N SER A 450 -18.38 -6.63 52.91
CA SER A 450 -19.83 -6.94 52.95
C SER A 450 -20.33 -7.63 51.67
N SER A 451 -20.98 -8.78 51.84
CA SER A 451 -21.64 -9.60 50.80
C SER A 451 -23.14 -9.33 50.69
N LEU A 452 -23.77 -9.57 49.53
CA LEU A 452 -25.07 -10.26 49.45
C LEU A 452 -25.47 -10.71 48.03
N GLU A 453 -25.96 -11.94 47.96
CA GLU A 453 -26.67 -12.58 46.83
C GLU A 453 -28.12 -12.03 46.77
N SER A 454 -29.07 -12.40 45.89
CA SER A 454 -29.25 -13.41 44.84
C SER A 454 -30.51 -13.04 44.02
N LEU A 455 -30.73 -13.63 42.83
CA LEU A 455 -31.92 -14.46 42.48
C LEU A 455 -32.18 -14.58 40.98
N GLN A 456 -32.64 -15.78 40.60
CA GLN A 456 -33.07 -16.17 39.26
C GLN A 456 -34.55 -15.82 39.03
N LEU A 457 -35.00 -15.82 37.77
CA LEU A 457 -36.34 -16.32 37.44
C LEU A 457 -36.41 -16.90 36.03
N VAL A 458 -37.21 -17.96 35.89
CA VAL A 458 -37.35 -18.82 34.71
C VAL A 458 -38.82 -18.84 34.31
N SER A 459 -39.12 -18.75 33.01
CA SER A 459 -40.35 -19.34 32.44
C SER A 459 -40.26 -19.50 30.92
N GLY A 460 -40.66 -20.66 30.40
CA GLY A 460 -40.91 -20.86 28.97
C GLY A 460 -42.14 -21.76 28.76
N TYR A 461 -42.85 -21.61 27.64
CA TYR A 461 -43.98 -22.43 27.15
C TYR A 461 -44.26 -22.02 25.67
N ASN A 462 -44.92 -22.77 24.77
CA ASN A 462 -44.83 -24.20 24.39
C ASN A 462 -45.65 -24.46 23.07
N LYS A 463 -45.14 -25.30 22.15
CA LYS A 463 -45.86 -26.18 21.17
C LYS A 463 -46.67 -25.68 19.92
N LYS A 464 -46.40 -26.41 18.81
CA LYS A 464 -47.29 -26.91 17.70
C LYS A 464 -47.76 -25.93 16.59
N ALA A 465 -47.95 -26.31 15.31
CA ALA A 465 -47.62 -27.55 14.55
C ALA A 465 -47.67 -27.39 12.99
N LYS A 466 -46.92 -28.27 12.29
CA LYS A 466 -47.05 -28.80 10.88
C LYS A 466 -47.87 -28.07 9.79
N THR A 467 -47.24 -27.91 8.61
CA THR A 467 -47.69 -28.50 7.32
C THR A 467 -46.50 -28.68 6.35
N LYS A 468 -46.65 -29.56 5.34
CA LYS A 468 -45.63 -29.85 4.30
C LYS A 468 -45.91 -29.04 3.02
N GLY A 469 -44.86 -28.70 2.27
CA GLY A 469 -44.95 -28.29 0.87
C GLY A 469 -43.60 -28.46 0.17
N HIS A 470 -43.51 -29.33 -0.83
CA HIS A 470 -42.31 -29.51 -1.65
C HIS A 470 -42.31 -28.53 -2.82
N THR A 471 -41.22 -27.78 -2.99
CA THR A 471 -40.74 -27.33 -4.31
C THR A 471 -39.22 -27.45 -4.36
N SER A 472 -38.68 -27.78 -5.54
CA SER A 472 -37.32 -28.25 -5.75
C SER A 472 -36.32 -27.13 -6.05
N THR A 473 -35.15 -27.16 -5.39
CA THR A 473 -34.00 -26.29 -5.69
C THR A 473 -32.90 -27.03 -6.49
N PRO A 474 -32.35 -26.43 -7.57
CA PRO A 474 -31.08 -26.83 -8.16
C PRO A 474 -29.88 -26.28 -7.34
N PRO A 475 -28.62 -26.69 -7.62
CA PRO A 475 -27.61 -26.84 -6.57
C PRO A 475 -26.85 -25.57 -6.17
N ILE A 476 -26.34 -25.63 -4.94
CA ILE A 476 -25.53 -24.61 -4.28
C ILE A 476 -24.12 -24.54 -4.91
N ILE A 477 -23.72 -23.34 -5.34
CA ILE A 477 -22.30 -23.05 -5.64
C ILE A 477 -21.62 -22.65 -4.32
N ILE A 478 -20.65 -23.46 -3.89
CA ILE A 478 -19.83 -23.18 -2.72
C ILE A 478 -18.64 -22.32 -3.16
N CYS A 479 -18.72 -21.01 -2.94
CA CYS A 479 -17.55 -20.15 -2.88
C CYS A 479 -16.93 -20.26 -1.48
N ILE A 480 -15.61 -20.34 -1.40
CA ILE A 480 -14.86 -20.59 -0.16
C ILE A 480 -14.32 -19.26 0.38
N ASP A 481 -14.75 -18.90 1.60
CA ASP A 481 -14.29 -17.74 2.41
C ASP A 481 -13.10 -18.06 3.34
#